data_AF-A0A101GMJ0-F1
#
_entry.id   AF-A0A101GMJ0-F1
#
_cell.length_a   1.000
_cell.length_b   1.000
_cell.length_c   1.000
_cell.angle_alpha   90.00
_cell.angle_beta   90.00
_cell.angle_gamma   90.00
#
_symmetry.space_group_name_H-M   'P 1'
#
loop_
_entity.id
_entity.type
_entity.pdbx_description
1 polymer ?
#
loop_
_entity_poly.entity_id
_entity_poly.type
_entity_poly.pdbx_seq_one_letter_code
_entity_poly.pdbx_strand_id
1 'polypeptide(L)'
;MGIAGRRGSAPIPQLAQGVFPLCPFNPAEIKFEEKNFLEYLSENVGKLAERNTLSSVVAISGIGSLYGIIRVSKVVEEIVKTVPIPGRLLVFFPGERDGKNYRLLKARDGWNYLATPIEAEEMD
;
A
#
# COMPACT_ATOMS: atom_id res chain seq x y z
N MET A 1 -3.93 -20.67 -46.96
CA MET A 1 -4.21 -19.34 -47.55
C MET A 1 -4.83 -18.47 -46.46
N GLY A 2 -4.00 -17.57 -45.88
CA GLY A 2 -4.34 -16.43 -45.01
C GLY A 2 -4.90 -16.69 -43.61
N ILE A 3 -4.67 -15.87 -42.59
CA ILE A 3 -3.72 -14.79 -42.31
C ILE A 3 -3.71 -14.59 -40.78
N ALA A 4 -2.56 -14.23 -40.24
CA ALA A 4 -2.32 -13.96 -38.82
C ALA A 4 -3.07 -12.71 -38.31
N GLY A 5 -3.69 -12.82 -37.13
CA GLY A 5 -4.16 -11.67 -36.36
C GLY A 5 -3.27 -11.43 -35.15
N ARG A 6 -2.21 -10.62 -35.31
CA ARG A 6 -1.39 -10.12 -34.19
C ARG A 6 -2.29 -9.25 -33.31
N ARG A 7 -2.49 -9.64 -32.04
CA ARG A 7 -2.99 -8.71 -31.02
C ARG A 7 -1.87 -7.69 -30.76
N GLY A 8 -2.02 -6.51 -31.35
CA GLY A 8 -1.13 -5.38 -31.13
C GLY A 8 -1.14 -5.00 -29.65
N SER A 9 0.06 -4.94 -29.07
CA SER A 9 0.31 -4.27 -27.80
C SER A 9 -0.09 -2.81 -27.95
N ALA A 10 -1.06 -2.34 -27.16
CA ALA A 10 -1.34 -0.93 -27.04
C ALA A 10 -0.06 -0.22 -26.53
N PRO A 11 0.34 0.91 -27.15
CA PRO A 11 1.49 1.67 -26.67
C PRO A 11 1.19 2.22 -25.27
N ILE A 12 2.15 2.08 -24.37
CA ILE A 12 2.13 2.74 -23.05
C ILE A 12 2.12 4.25 -23.31
N PRO A 13 1.11 5.00 -22.87
CA PRO A 13 1.06 6.43 -23.12
C PRO A 13 2.23 7.11 -22.38
N GLN A 14 3.08 7.79 -23.15
CA GLN A 14 4.17 8.59 -22.63
C GLN A 14 3.61 9.68 -21.70
N LEU A 15 4.17 9.80 -20.50
CA LEU A 15 3.84 10.80 -19.49
C LEU A 15 4.06 12.22 -20.03
N ALA A 16 3.03 12.78 -20.66
CA ALA A 16 2.95 14.19 -20.99
C ALA A 16 2.65 14.98 -19.71
N GLN A 17 3.47 16.01 -19.48
CA GLN A 17 3.43 16.84 -18.29
C GLN A 17 2.06 17.54 -18.14
N GLY A 18 1.46 17.36 -16.97
CA GLY A 18 0.63 18.38 -16.33
C GLY A 18 -0.70 18.73 -17.00
N VAL A 19 -1.60 17.76 -17.14
CA VAL A 19 -3.05 17.85 -16.79
C VAL A 19 -3.51 16.40 -16.76
N PHE A 20 -3.74 15.81 -15.58
CA PHE A 20 -4.53 14.58 -15.51
C PHE A 20 -5.90 14.92 -16.07
N PRO A 21 -6.38 14.32 -17.17
CA PRO A 21 -7.76 14.51 -17.58
C PRO A 21 -8.60 14.13 -16.37
N LEU A 22 -9.44 15.07 -15.91
CA LEU A 22 -10.41 14.79 -14.88
C LEU A 22 -11.39 13.79 -15.48
N CYS A 23 -11.05 12.51 -15.45
CA CYS A 23 -12.03 11.44 -15.55
C CYS A 23 -13.14 11.82 -14.58
N PRO A 24 -14.42 11.83 -14.99
CA PRO A 24 -15.50 12.08 -14.05
C PRO A 24 -15.31 11.12 -12.89
N PHE A 25 -15.00 11.67 -11.71
CA PHE A 25 -14.65 10.86 -10.54
C PHE A 25 -15.85 9.97 -10.24
N ASN A 26 -15.72 8.69 -10.58
CA ASN A 26 -16.71 7.69 -10.31
C ASN A 26 -16.23 6.91 -9.08
N PRO A 27 -16.86 7.09 -7.90
CA PRO A 27 -16.45 6.37 -6.70
C PRO A 27 -16.49 4.84 -6.86
N ALA A 28 -17.30 4.33 -7.79
CA ALA A 28 -17.35 2.90 -8.09
C ALA A 28 -16.03 2.38 -8.71
N GLU A 29 -15.25 3.24 -9.36
CA GLU A 29 -14.02 2.84 -10.05
C GLU A 29 -12.79 2.76 -9.16
N ILE A 30 -12.85 3.34 -7.95
CA ILE A 30 -11.77 3.31 -6.96
C ILE A 30 -11.26 1.89 -6.69
N LYS A 31 -12.16 0.90 -6.72
CA LYS A 31 -11.80 -0.50 -6.48
C LYS A 31 -10.89 -1.09 -7.56
N PHE A 32 -10.98 -0.59 -8.79
CA PHE A 32 -10.13 -1.06 -9.90
C PHE A 32 -8.72 -0.47 -9.83
N GLU A 33 -8.57 0.69 -9.18
CA GLU A 33 -7.29 1.37 -8.98
C GLU A 33 -6.50 0.83 -7.76
N GLU A 34 -7.11 -0.03 -6.93
CA GLU A 34 -6.44 -0.60 -5.76
C GLU A 34 -5.10 -1.24 -6.13
N LYS A 35 -5.06 -2.02 -7.22
CA LYS A 35 -3.84 -2.68 -7.69
C LYS A 35 -2.78 -1.67 -8.10
N ASN A 36 -3.14 -0.69 -8.93
CA ASN A 36 -2.21 0.34 -9.41
C ASN A 36 -1.64 1.16 -8.25
N PHE A 37 -2.47 1.47 -7.25
CA PHE A 37 -2.04 2.15 -6.04
C PHE A 37 -1.05 1.31 -5.23
N LEU A 38 -1.33 0.01 -5.05
CA LEU A 38 -0.46 -0.90 -4.31
C LEU A 38 0.91 -1.07 -5.00
N GLU A 39 0.92 -1.24 -6.33
CA GLU A 39 2.15 -1.29 -7.14
C GLU A 39 2.93 0.03 -7.06
N TYR A 40 2.25 1.17 -7.20
CA TYR A 40 2.90 2.48 -7.06
C TYR A 40 3.51 2.67 -5.66
N LEU A 41 2.77 2.30 -4.61
CA LEU A 41 3.25 2.43 -3.23
C LEU A 41 4.48 1.54 -2.98
N SER A 42 4.45 0.28 -3.43
CA SER A 42 5.56 -0.65 -3.27
C SER A 42 6.81 -0.20 -4.02
N GLU A 43 6.67 0.29 -5.25
CA GLU A 43 7.79 0.87 -6.00
C GLU A 43 8.44 2.05 -5.28
N ASN A 44 7.64 2.96 -4.71
CA ASN A 44 8.16 4.12 -3.99
C ASN A 44 8.87 3.69 -2.69
N VAL A 45 8.29 2.76 -1.95
CA VAL A 45 8.92 2.19 -0.76
C VAL A 45 10.21 1.45 -1.11
N GLY A 46 10.23 0.72 -2.24
CA GLY A 46 11.41 0.06 -2.77
C GLY A 46 12.56 1.01 -3.06
N LYS A 47 12.28 2.12 -3.76
CA LYS A 47 13.27 3.16 -4.04
C LYS A 47 13.86 3.76 -2.77
N LEU A 48 13.04 3.97 -1.74
CA LEU A 48 13.51 4.43 -0.43
C LEU A 48 14.35 3.36 0.29
N ALA A 49 14.03 2.08 0.07
CA ALA A 49 14.72 0.96 0.71
C ALA A 49 16.07 0.60 0.08
N GLU A 50 16.38 1.04 -1.14
CA GLU A 50 17.65 0.72 -1.83
C GLU A 50 18.91 1.08 -1.02
N ARG A 51 18.85 2.14 -0.21
CA ARG A 51 19.99 2.63 0.58
C ARG A 51 19.94 2.18 2.04
N ASN A 52 18.98 1.33 2.40
CA ASN A 52 18.79 0.88 3.76
C ASN A 52 19.81 -0.17 4.17
N THR A 53 20.10 -0.18 5.47
CA THR A 53 20.91 -1.20 6.11
C THR A 53 20.05 -1.98 7.11
N LEU A 54 20.63 -2.96 7.79
CA LEU A 54 19.95 -3.74 8.83
C LEU A 54 19.45 -2.89 10.02
N SER A 55 20.04 -1.71 10.25
CA SER A 55 19.62 -0.77 11.31
C SER A 55 18.63 0.28 10.84
N SER A 56 18.31 0.32 9.54
CA SER A 56 17.35 1.28 8.99
C SER A 56 15.91 0.92 9.36
N VAL A 57 15.06 1.93 9.53
CA VAL A 57 13.62 1.78 9.72
C VAL A 57 12.90 2.50 8.58
N VAL A 58 12.05 1.78 7.85
CA VAL A 58 11.10 2.38 6.92
C VAL A 58 9.80 2.59 7.68
N ALA A 59 9.36 3.84 7.81
CA ALA A 59 8.14 4.17 8.53
C ALA A 59 7.02 4.57 7.55
N ILE A 60 5.89 3.89 7.63
CA ILE A 60 4.65 4.24 6.92
C ILE A 60 3.76 5.04 7.86
N SER A 61 3.51 6.30 7.48
CA SER A 61 2.59 7.18 8.20
C SER A 61 1.36 7.49 7.35
N GLY A 62 0.30 7.98 7.99
CA GLY A 62 -0.93 8.39 7.30
C GLY A 62 -1.81 7.25 6.79
N ILE A 63 -1.61 6.00 7.25
CA ILE A 63 -2.38 4.84 6.76
C ILE A 63 -3.89 4.92 7.08
N GLY A 64 -4.26 5.75 8.07
CA GLY A 64 -5.65 6.08 8.36
C GLY A 64 -6.38 6.76 7.19
N SER A 65 -5.66 7.43 6.28
CA SER A 65 -6.24 8.01 5.06
C SER A 65 -6.79 6.98 4.08
N LEU A 66 -6.40 5.70 4.22
CA LEU A 66 -6.89 4.60 3.40
C LEU A 66 -8.19 3.99 3.93
N TYR A 67 -8.66 4.41 5.09
CA TYR A 67 -9.87 3.88 5.71
C TYR A 67 -11.08 4.00 4.77
N GLY A 68 -11.78 2.89 4.56
CA GLY A 68 -12.93 2.82 3.64
C GLY A 68 -12.56 2.70 2.16
N ILE A 69 -11.28 2.79 1.80
CA ILE A 69 -10.78 2.69 0.41
C ILE A 69 -10.03 1.36 0.23
N ILE A 70 -8.95 1.15 0.99
CA ILE A 70 -8.07 -0.01 0.87
C ILE A 70 -7.82 -0.61 2.25
N ARG A 71 -7.84 -1.95 2.34
CA ARG A 71 -7.48 -2.66 3.58
C ARG A 71 -5.98 -2.50 3.85
N VAL A 72 -5.64 -2.05 5.05
CA VAL A 72 -4.24 -1.95 5.52
C VAL A 72 -3.48 -3.25 5.40
N SER A 73 -4.15 -4.38 5.63
CA SER A 73 -3.55 -5.71 5.46
C SER A 73 -2.97 -5.91 4.06
N LYS A 74 -3.68 -5.46 3.01
CA LYS A 74 -3.20 -5.55 1.63
C LYS A 74 -1.97 -4.68 1.39
N VAL A 75 -1.93 -3.49 1.97
CA VAL A 75 -0.78 -2.58 1.87
C VAL A 75 0.46 -3.21 2.48
N VAL A 76 0.34 -3.73 3.70
CA VAL A 76 1.46 -4.36 4.41
C VAL A 76 1.90 -5.64 3.70
N GLU A 77 0.93 -6.47 3.28
CA GLU A 77 1.23 -7.69 2.52
C GLU A 77 1.94 -7.41 1.20
N GLU A 78 1.51 -6.39 0.46
CA GLU A 78 2.14 -6.00 -0.80
C GLU A 78 3.61 -5.62 -0.56
N ILE A 79 3.86 -4.69 0.37
CA ILE A 79 5.22 -4.21 0.66
C ILE A 79 6.14 -5.34 1.12
N VAL A 80 5.66 -6.23 2.00
CA VAL A 80 6.45 -7.37 2.49
C VAL A 80 6.75 -8.37 1.36
N LYS A 81 5.84 -8.56 0.40
CA LYS A 81 6.04 -9.49 -0.73
C LYS A 81 6.95 -8.93 -1.81
N THR A 82 6.90 -7.62 -2.08
CA THR A 82 7.55 -7.02 -3.25
C THR A 82 8.80 -6.21 -2.94
N VAL A 83 8.96 -5.71 -1.71
CA VAL A 83 10.08 -4.86 -1.34
C VAL A 83 11.06 -5.59 -0.41
N PRO A 84 12.34 -5.75 -0.79
CA PRO A 84 13.36 -6.25 0.11
C PRO A 84 13.76 -5.15 1.10
N ILE A 85 13.20 -5.20 2.32
CA ILE A 85 13.56 -4.29 3.41
C ILE A 85 14.60 -4.99 4.29
N PRO A 86 15.90 -4.62 4.25
CA PRO A 86 16.92 -5.27 5.07
C PRO A 86 16.75 -4.97 6.57
N GLY A 87 16.21 -3.80 6.90
CA GLY A 87 15.95 -3.37 8.27
C GLY A 87 14.55 -3.70 8.77
N ARG A 88 13.86 -2.71 9.37
CA ARG A 88 12.51 -2.88 9.94
C ARG A 88 11.49 -2.05 9.20
N LEU A 89 10.27 -2.59 9.08
CA LEU A 89 9.09 -1.83 8.66
C LEU A 89 8.31 -1.40 9.90
N LEU A 90 8.10 -0.10 10.05
CA LEU A 90 7.26 0.51 11.09
C LEU A 90 5.99 1.05 10.43
N VAL A 91 4.83 0.75 11.01
CA VAL A 91 3.55 1.28 10.53
C VAL A 91 2.90 2.05 11.67
N PHE A 92 2.69 3.35 11.47
CA PHE A 92 1.89 4.15 12.38
C PHE A 92 0.42 3.79 12.19
N PHE A 93 -0.14 3.09 13.16
CA PHE A 93 -1.46 2.48 13.06
C PHE A 93 -2.46 3.20 13.97
N PRO A 94 -3.30 4.11 13.42
CA PRO A 94 -4.33 4.80 14.19
C PRO A 94 -5.53 3.86 14.40
N GLY A 95 -5.37 2.90 15.29
CA GLY A 95 -6.36 1.86 15.52
C GLY A 95 -6.15 1.14 16.83
N GLU A 96 -6.97 0.11 17.02
CA GLU A 96 -6.95 -0.70 18.23
C GLU A 96 -6.30 -2.04 17.93
N ARG A 97 -5.59 -2.58 18.92
CA ARG A 97 -5.05 -3.93 18.89
C ARG A 97 -5.68 -4.74 20.01
N ASP A 98 -6.09 -5.96 19.67
CA ASP A 98 -6.59 -6.96 20.61
C ASP A 98 -5.79 -8.25 20.39
N GLY A 99 -4.78 -8.45 21.25
CA GLY A 99 -3.78 -9.51 21.05
C GLY A 99 -3.01 -9.33 19.73
N LYS A 100 -3.25 -10.22 18.77
CA LYS A 100 -2.64 -10.18 17.43
C LYS A 100 -3.56 -9.56 16.37
N ASN A 101 -4.77 -9.17 16.75
CA ASN A 101 -5.78 -8.64 15.85
C ASN A 101 -5.73 -7.11 15.83
N TYR A 102 -5.56 -6.52 14.65
CA TYR A 102 -5.45 -5.08 14.44
C TYR A 102 -6.69 -4.55 13.73
N ARG A 103 -7.34 -3.52 14.30
CA ARG A 103 -8.53 -2.87 13.75
C ARG A 103 -8.25 -1.39 13.51
N LEU A 104 -8.26 -0.97 12.24
CA LEU A 104 -8.07 0.44 11.88
C LEU A 104 -9.34 1.23 12.21
N LEU A 105 -9.25 2.30 13.02
CA LEU A 105 -10.37 3.21 13.32
C LEU A 105 -11.71 2.51 13.68
N LYS A 106 -11.66 1.49 14.56
CA LYS A 106 -12.83 0.67 14.96
C LYS A 106 -13.52 -0.06 13.81
N ALA A 107 -12.82 -0.34 12.71
CA ALA A 107 -13.31 -1.23 11.66
C ALA A 107 -13.79 -2.55 12.26
N ARG A 108 -14.95 -3.02 11.80
CA ARG A 108 -15.46 -4.36 12.16
C ARG A 108 -14.49 -5.46 11.71
N ASP A 109 -13.89 -5.27 10.54
CA ASP A 109 -12.90 -6.18 9.98
C ASP A 109 -11.52 -5.87 10.61
N GLY A 110 -11.09 -6.74 11.51
CA GLY A 110 -9.72 -6.78 11.99
C GLY A 110 -8.83 -7.70 11.15
N TRP A 111 -7.52 -7.55 11.27
CA TRP A 111 -6.54 -8.42 10.62
C TRP A 111 -5.57 -8.99 11.65
N ASN A 112 -5.42 -10.32 11.67
CA ASN A 112 -4.44 -11.00 12.51
C ASN A 112 -3.05 -10.88 11.88
N TYR A 113 -2.14 -10.22 12.57
CA TYR A 113 -0.78 -10.00 12.10
C TYR A 113 0.23 -10.13 13.23
N LEU A 114 1.41 -10.69 12.92
CA LEU A 114 2.48 -10.93 13.90
C LEU A 114 3.42 -9.73 14.01
N ALA A 115 2.87 -8.51 14.04
CA ALA A 115 3.67 -7.32 14.33
C ALA A 115 4.03 -7.26 15.82
N THR A 116 5.22 -6.71 16.10
CA THR A 116 5.61 -6.32 17.45
C THR A 116 4.99 -4.96 17.75
N PRO A 117 4.03 -4.84 18.68
CA PRO A 117 3.40 -3.56 18.98
C PRO A 117 4.39 -2.64 19.72
N ILE A 118 4.32 -1.35 19.40
CA ILE A 118 4.98 -0.29 20.15
C ILE A 118 3.85 0.61 20.65
N GLU A 119 3.49 0.44 21.92
CA GLU A 119 2.41 1.16 22.58
C GLU A 119 3.01 2.11 23.61
N ALA A 120 2.37 3.27 23.80
CA ALA A 120 2.74 4.15 24.90
C ALA A 120 2.26 3.50 26.20
N GLU A 121 3.08 3.54 27.23
CA GLU A 121 2.64 3.21 28.58
C GLU A 121 1.71 4.35 29.05
N GLU A 122 0.52 4.02 29.52
CA GLU A 122 -0.30 4.98 30.27
C GLU A 122 0.45 5.29 31.57
N MET A 123 0.91 6.53 31.73
CA MET A 123 1.43 7.01 33.01
C MET A 123 0.22 7.30 33.91
N ASP A 124 0.00 6.44 34.90
CA ASP A 124 -0.97 6.64 35.99
C ASP A 124 -0.65 7.89 36.84
#